data_AF-A0A3D3NT06-F1
#
_entry.id   AF-A0A3D3NT06-F1
#
_cell.length_a   1.000
_cell.length_b   1.000
_cell.length_c   1.000
_cell.angle_alpha   90.00
_cell.angle_beta   90.00
_cell.angle_gamma   90.00
#
_symmetry.space_group_name_H-M   'P 1'
#
loop_
_entity.id
_entity.type
_entity.pdbx_description
1 polymer ?
#
loop_
_entity_poly.entity_id
_entity_poly.type
_entity_poly.pdbx_seq_one_letter_code
_entity_poly.pdbx_strand_id
1 'polypeptide(L)'
;MSHSAASAPVRRSLLVTLLGWMVILGSAALSVISFFSFLMILAGSYGTQNTTLSGFLLIVVAPPASLVAGIGLLRRWRWAWVYLVAGLLLAIGWQVLEGMRPAKPAVTTTVLPSGVKSTVYHSGSSFSLPLTAVLGGVLVFALTPGVRREFWV
;
A
#
# COMPACT_ATOMS: atom_id res chain seq x y z
N MET A 1 34.65 28.84 30.12
CA MET A 1 34.58 27.50 29.52
C MET A 1 33.13 27.21 29.14
N SER A 2 32.75 27.50 27.89
CA SER A 2 31.42 27.20 27.35
C SER A 2 31.42 25.79 26.76
N HIS A 3 30.73 24.86 27.42
CA HIS A 3 30.46 23.54 26.83
C HIS A 3 29.56 23.72 25.61
N SER A 4 30.17 23.70 24.42
CA SER A 4 29.45 23.50 23.17
C SER A 4 28.90 22.08 23.20
N ALA A 5 27.63 21.94 23.59
CA ALA A 5 26.90 20.68 23.47
C ALA A 5 26.77 20.40 21.96
N ALA A 6 27.74 19.68 21.40
CA ALA A 6 27.66 19.15 20.06
C ALA A 6 26.35 18.35 19.98
N SER A 7 25.39 18.89 19.23
CA SER A 7 24.12 18.23 18.95
C SER A 7 24.43 16.84 18.41
N ALA A 8 24.12 15.81 19.20
CA ALA A 8 24.34 14.44 18.78
C ALA A 8 23.71 14.24 17.39
N PRO A 9 24.41 13.66 16.42
CA PRO A 9 23.86 13.46 15.09
C PRO A 9 22.60 12.60 15.23
N VAL A 10 21.47 13.13 14.73
CA VAL A 10 20.20 12.41 14.70
C VAL A 10 20.44 11.10 13.94
N ARG A 11 20.43 9.98 14.67
CA ARG A 11 20.66 8.66 14.11
C ARG A 11 19.53 8.36 13.14
N ARG A 12 19.81 8.41 11.84
CA ARG A 12 18.83 8.08 10.79
C ARG A 12 18.67 6.56 10.76
N SER A 13 17.45 6.05 10.92
CA SER A 13 17.23 4.60 10.82
C SER A 13 17.34 4.13 9.36
N LEU A 14 18.18 3.11 9.15
CA LEU A 14 18.31 2.41 7.87
C LEU A 14 16.99 1.76 7.46
N LEU A 15 16.21 1.27 8.41
CA LEU A 15 14.92 0.64 8.16
C LEU A 15 13.90 1.61 7.54
N VAL A 16 13.79 2.85 8.03
CA VAL A 16 12.88 3.84 7.43
C VAL A 16 13.36 4.23 6.03
N THR A 17 14.67 4.27 5.80
CA THR A 17 15.24 4.51 4.47
C THR A 17 14.90 3.37 3.51
N LEU A 18 15.07 2.12 3.92
CA LEU A 18 14.67 0.95 3.13
C LEU A 18 13.17 0.92 2.86
N LEU A 19 12.35 1.25 3.87
CA LEU A 19 10.89 1.34 3.74
C LEU A 19 10.51 2.42 2.73
N GLY A 20 11.12 3.60 2.79
CA GLY A 20 10.93 4.67 1.82
C GLY A 20 11.26 4.22 0.40
N TRP A 21 12.38 3.52 0.20
CA TRP A 21 12.73 2.95 -1.10
C TRP A 21 11.75 1.89 -1.59
N MET A 22 11.30 0.99 -0.72
CA MET A 22 10.28 -0.02 -1.08
C MET A 22 8.98 0.64 -1.52
N VAL A 23 8.54 1.68 -0.80
CA VAL A 23 7.36 2.47 -1.17
C VAL A 23 7.58 3.15 -2.52
N ILE A 24 8.73 3.78 -2.75
CA ILE A 24 9.05 4.44 -4.03
C ILE A 24 9.04 3.43 -5.19
N LEU A 25 9.73 2.30 -5.05
CA LEU A 25 9.83 1.30 -6.11
C LEU A 25 8.47 0.69 -6.44
N GLY A 26 7.70 0.31 -5.41
CA GLY A 26 6.35 -0.24 -5.61
C GLY A 26 5.39 0.78 -6.22
N SER A 27 5.39 2.01 -5.70
CA SER A 27 4.52 3.08 -6.21
C SER A 27 4.92 3.57 -7.60
N ALA A 28 6.20 3.58 -7.96
CA ALA A 28 6.66 3.95 -9.29
C ALA A 28 6.13 2.97 -10.34
N ALA A 29 6.22 1.66 -10.08
CA ALA A 29 5.66 0.64 -10.96
C ALA A 29 4.13 0.78 -11.10
N LEU A 30 3.42 0.97 -9.98
CA LEU A 30 1.98 1.16 -9.98
C LEU A 30 1.55 2.47 -10.65
N SER A 31 2.35 3.53 -10.57
CA SER A 31 2.04 4.83 -11.17
C SER A 31 1.97 4.75 -12.69
N VAL A 32 2.75 3.87 -13.33
CA VAL A 32 2.64 3.61 -14.78
C VAL A 32 1.27 3.04 -15.11
N ILE A 33 0.81 2.06 -14.33
CA ILE A 33 -0.52 1.45 -14.49
C ILE A 33 -1.63 2.49 -14.22
N SER A 34 -1.45 3.34 -13.21
CA SER A 34 -2.35 4.45 -12.91
C SER A 34 -2.49 5.42 -14.08
N PHE A 35 -1.37 5.75 -14.72
CA PHE A 35 -1.36 6.66 -15.87
C PHE A 35 -2.15 6.09 -17.05
N PHE A 36 -1.91 4.82 -17.41
CA PHE A 36 -2.70 4.16 -18.45
C PHE A 36 -4.18 4.06 -18.08
N SER A 37 -4.47 3.75 -16.81
CA SER A 37 -5.85 3.69 -16.31
C SER A 37 -6.55 5.04 -16.40
N PHE A 38 -5.86 6.14 -16.08
CA PHE A 38 -6.36 7.51 -16.26
C PHE A 38 -6.67 7.83 -17.73
N LEU A 39 -5.78 7.46 -18.64
CA LEU A 39 -5.99 7.63 -20.08
C LEU A 39 -7.20 6.83 -20.59
N MET A 40 -7.39 5.60 -20.12
CA MET A 40 -8.57 4.80 -20.49
C MET A 40 -9.88 5.41 -19.99
N ILE A 41 -9.88 5.97 -18.78
CA ILE A 41 -11.01 6.72 -18.21
C ILE A 41 -11.32 7.95 -19.05
N LEU A 42 -10.29 8.72 -19.41
CA LEU A 42 -10.44 9.93 -20.22
C LEU A 42 -10.93 9.64 -21.65
N ALA A 43 -10.49 8.53 -22.23
CA ALA A 43 -10.90 8.08 -23.55
C ALA A 43 -12.33 7.51 -23.62
N GLY A 44 -13.05 7.42 -22.49
CA GLY A 44 -14.40 6.85 -22.44
C GLY A 44 -14.45 5.36 -22.79
N SER A 45 -13.33 4.64 -22.61
CA SER A 45 -13.21 3.22 -22.94
C SER A 45 -14.23 2.37 -22.17
N TYR A 46 -14.67 1.26 -22.77
CA TYR A 46 -15.59 0.29 -22.16
C TYR A 46 -15.04 -0.17 -20.80
N GLY A 47 -15.80 0.09 -19.71
CA GLY A 47 -15.40 -0.20 -18.32
C GLY A 47 -15.37 1.01 -17.39
N THR A 48 -15.46 2.23 -17.94
CA THR A 48 -15.32 3.50 -17.20
C THR A 48 -16.65 4.07 -16.68
N GLN A 49 -17.77 3.61 -17.24
CA GLN A 49 -19.12 4.04 -16.86
C GLN A 49 -19.54 3.64 -15.44
N ASN A 50 -18.80 2.73 -14.80
CA ASN A 50 -19.06 2.29 -13.43
C ASN A 50 -17.87 2.58 -12.48
N THR A 51 -16.96 3.48 -12.87
CA THR A 51 -15.84 3.85 -11.99
C THR A 51 -16.37 4.65 -10.79
N THR A 52 -16.41 4.01 -9.63
CA THR A 52 -16.70 4.69 -8.37
C THR A 52 -15.56 5.66 -8.03
N LEU A 53 -15.88 6.75 -7.33
CA LEU A 53 -14.89 7.73 -6.86
C LEU A 53 -13.75 7.06 -6.08
N SER A 54 -14.07 6.07 -5.24
CA SER A 54 -13.08 5.30 -4.49
C SER A 54 -12.17 4.46 -5.39
N GLY A 55 -12.70 3.83 -6.44
CA GLY A 55 -11.90 3.12 -7.44
C GLY A 55 -10.95 4.06 -8.18
N PHE A 56 -11.43 5.24 -8.58
CA PHE A 56 -10.59 6.26 -9.21
C PHE A 56 -9.46 6.72 -8.27
N LEU A 57 -9.78 7.06 -7.02
CA LEU A 57 -8.79 7.51 -6.05
C LEU A 57 -7.73 6.44 -5.77
N LEU A 58 -8.12 5.17 -5.65
CA LEU A 58 -7.18 4.08 -5.36
C LEU A 58 -6.32 3.70 -6.56
N ILE A 59 -6.87 3.73 -7.77
CA ILE A 59 -6.16 3.25 -8.97
C ILE A 59 -5.36 4.38 -9.62
N VAL A 60 -5.87 5.61 -9.63
CA VAL A 60 -5.25 6.74 -10.33
C VAL A 60 -4.44 7.62 -9.39
N VAL A 61 -4.99 7.96 -8.21
CA VAL A 61 -4.38 8.97 -7.32
C VAL A 61 -3.43 8.35 -6.29
N ALA A 62 -3.80 7.21 -5.72
CA ALA A 62 -3.04 6.61 -4.63
C ALA A 62 -1.60 6.23 -5.03
N PRO A 63 -1.32 5.69 -6.23
CA PRO A 63 0.05 5.35 -6.61
C PRO A 63 1.00 6.56 -6.73
N PRO A 64 0.68 7.65 -7.46
CA PRO A 64 1.54 8.82 -7.48
C PRO A 64 1.60 9.52 -6.12
N ALA A 65 0.50 9.56 -5.35
CA ALA A 65 0.53 10.11 -3.99
C ALA A 65 1.47 9.30 -3.06
N SER A 66 1.47 7.97 -3.21
CA SER A 66 2.36 7.08 -2.45
C SER A 66 3.83 7.25 -2.85
N LEU A 67 4.11 7.60 -4.10
CA LEU A 67 5.46 7.93 -4.56
C LEU A 67 5.98 9.21 -3.90
N VAL A 68 5.15 10.26 -3.86
CA VAL A 68 5.46 11.50 -3.14
C VAL A 68 5.65 11.23 -1.64
N ALA A 69 4.80 10.40 -1.04
CA ALA A 69 4.94 10.01 0.36
C ALA A 69 6.24 9.22 0.60
N GLY A 70 6.65 8.34 -0.31
CA GLY A 70 7.93 7.62 -0.25
C GLY A 70 9.14 8.57 -0.27
N ILE A 71 9.11 9.60 -1.13
CA ILE A 71 10.13 10.66 -1.13
C ILE A 71 10.09 11.46 0.18
N GLY A 72 8.89 11.78 0.68
CA GLY A 72 8.68 12.45 1.96
C GLY A 72 9.22 11.63 3.14
N LEU A 73 9.12 10.31 3.10
CA LEU A 73 9.71 9.38 4.09
C LEU A 73 11.24 9.46 4.08
N LEU A 74 11.86 9.48 2.90
CA LEU A 74 13.31 9.68 2.78
C LEU A 74 13.75 11.06 3.28
N ARG A 75 12.92 12.09 3.06
CA ARG A 75 13.14 13.46 3.54
C ARG A 75 12.67 13.71 4.98
N ARG A 76 12.15 12.69 5.67
CA ARG A 76 11.66 12.75 7.07
C ARG A 76 10.56 13.79 7.30
N TRP A 77 9.67 13.97 6.33
CA TRP A 77 8.53 14.88 6.47
C TRP A 77 7.44 14.31 7.38
N ARG A 78 6.92 15.15 8.30
CA ARG A 78 5.83 14.80 9.24
C ARG A 78 4.60 14.23 8.53
N TRP A 79 4.19 14.86 7.43
CA TRP A 79 3.01 14.44 6.67
C TRP A 79 3.17 13.07 6.01
N ALA A 80 4.39 12.70 5.59
CA ALA A 80 4.66 11.40 4.99
C ALA A 80 4.53 10.26 6.01
N TRP A 81 4.91 10.50 7.27
CA TRP A 81 4.66 9.56 8.35
C TRP A 81 3.17 9.37 8.62
N VAL A 82 2.39 10.46 8.67
CA VAL A 82 0.93 10.38 8.85
C VAL A 82 0.29 9.62 7.69
N TYR A 83 0.71 9.90 6.45
CA TYR A 83 0.23 9.18 5.26
C TYR A 83 0.54 7.67 5.34
N LEU A 84 1.75 7.30 5.75
CA LEU A 84 2.15 5.90 5.91
C LEU A 84 1.30 5.18 6.97
N VAL A 85 1.13 5.79 8.14
CA VAL A 85 0.33 5.21 9.23
C VAL A 85 -1.14 5.06 8.81
N ALA A 86 -1.71 6.10 8.20
CA ALA A 86 -3.08 6.06 7.70
C ALA A 86 -3.27 4.98 6.62
N GLY A 87 -2.33 4.88 5.68
CA GLY A 87 -2.34 3.86 4.63
C GLY A 87 -2.24 2.43 5.18
N LEU A 88 -1.38 2.19 6.18
CA LEU A 88 -1.26 0.89 6.85
C LEU A 88 -2.54 0.51 7.59
N LEU A 89 -3.16 1.45 8.31
CA LEU A 89 -4.43 1.23 9.00
C LEU A 89 -5.56 0.89 8.02
N LEU A 90 -5.63 1.63 6.90
CA LEU A 90 -6.59 1.35 5.83
C LEU A 90 -6.38 -0.04 5.22
N ALA A 91 -5.14 -0.42 4.93
CA ALA A 91 -4.82 -1.72 4.35
C ALA A 91 -5.15 -2.88 5.31
N ILE A 92 -4.81 -2.74 6.59
CA ILE A 92 -5.16 -3.73 7.62
C ILE A 92 -6.67 -3.81 7.80
N GLY A 93 -7.35 -2.67 7.91
CA GLY A 93 -8.81 -2.61 8.03
C GLY A 93 -9.51 -3.25 6.84
N TRP A 94 -9.01 -3.03 5.62
CA TRP A 94 -9.52 -3.67 4.41
C TRP A 94 -9.33 -5.18 4.44
N GLN A 95 -8.16 -5.68 4.85
CA GLN A 95 -7.91 -7.12 4.99
C GLN A 95 -8.84 -7.76 6.03
N VAL A 96 -9.02 -7.13 7.19
CA VAL A 96 -9.94 -7.61 8.23
C VAL A 96 -11.37 -7.65 7.71
N LEU A 97 -11.82 -6.60 7.01
CA LEU A 97 -13.15 -6.54 6.43
C LEU A 97 -13.37 -7.62 5.35
N GLU A 98 -12.37 -7.85 4.50
CA GLU A 98 -12.42 -8.91 3.49
C GLU A 98 -12.40 -10.31 4.13
N GLY A 99 -11.71 -10.48 5.26
CA GLY A 99 -11.75 -11.71 6.06
C GLY A 99 -13.09 -11.96 6.76
N MET A 100 -13.85 -10.90 7.06
CA MET A 100 -15.21 -11.00 7.59
C MET A 100 -16.26 -11.24 6.51
N ARG A 101 -15.94 -10.96 5.23
CA ARG A 101 -16.87 -11.21 4.13
C ARG A 101 -16.99 -12.71 3.86
N PRO A 102 -18.19 -13.20 3.51
CA PRO A 102 -18.35 -14.58 3.08
C PRO A 102 -17.44 -14.85 1.89
N ALA A 103 -16.78 -16.01 1.92
CA ALA A 103 -15.82 -16.41 0.90
C ALA A 103 -16.45 -16.30 -0.50
N LYS A 104 -15.82 -15.51 -1.37
CA LYS A 104 -16.27 -15.38 -2.75
C LYS A 104 -15.97 -16.70 -3.47
N PRO A 105 -16.94 -17.30 -4.18
CA PRO A 105 -16.65 -18.48 -4.98
C PRO A 105 -15.65 -18.09 -6.08
N ALA A 106 -14.43 -18.62 -5.98
CA ALA A 106 -13.44 -18.51 -7.05
C ALA A 106 -13.75 -19.60 -8.07
N VAL A 107 -14.04 -19.20 -9.31
CA VAL A 107 -14.34 -20.11 -10.41
C VAL A 107 -13.05 -20.42 -11.14
N THR A 108 -12.49 -21.61 -10.93
CA THR A 108 -11.43 -22.12 -11.79
C THR A 108 -12.09 -22.98 -12.87
N THR A 109 -12.09 -22.51 -14.11
CA THR A 109 -12.47 -23.34 -15.27
C THR A 109 -11.29 -24.19 -15.67
N THR A 110 -11.31 -25.46 -15.28
CA THR A 110 -10.32 -26.43 -15.77
C THR A 110 -10.90 -27.11 -17.00
N VAL A 111 -10.19 -27.05 -18.13
CA VAL A 111 -10.57 -27.81 -19.33
C VAL A 111 -10.06 -29.23 -19.16
N LEU A 112 -10.95 -30.20 -18.98
CA LEU A 112 -10.55 -31.61 -18.92
C LEU A 112 -10.07 -32.09 -20.30
N PRO A 113 -9.23 -33.15 -20.37
CA PRO A 113 -8.80 -33.76 -21.64
C PRO A 113 -9.97 -34.25 -22.53
N SER A 114 -11.16 -34.43 -21.95
CA SER A 114 -12.40 -34.81 -22.64
C SER A 114 -13.15 -33.63 -23.29
N GLY A 115 -12.65 -32.40 -23.20
CA GLY A 115 -13.29 -31.21 -23.78
C GLY A 115 -14.48 -30.66 -22.97
N VAL A 116 -14.86 -31.33 -21.88
CA VAL A 116 -15.92 -30.85 -20.97
C VAL A 116 -15.33 -29.81 -20.01
N LYS A 117 -15.92 -28.61 -20.00
CA LYS A 117 -15.59 -27.56 -19.03
C LYS A 117 -16.09 -27.97 -17.65
N SER A 118 -15.20 -28.20 -16.68
CA SER A 118 -15.60 -28.31 -15.29
C SER A 118 -15.33 -27.00 -14.57
N THR A 119 -16.37 -26.46 -13.93
CA THR A 119 -16.24 -25.33 -13.00
C THR A 119 -16.03 -25.90 -11.61
N VAL A 120 -14.80 -25.84 -11.10
CA VAL A 120 -14.53 -26.21 -9.71
C VAL A 120 -14.70 -24.96 -8.86
N TYR A 121 -15.72 -24.98 -8.00
CA TYR A 121 -15.95 -23.93 -7.00
C TYR A 121 -14.92 -24.10 -5.88
N HIS A 122 -13.89 -23.26 -5.89
CA HIS A 122 -13.01 -23.16 -4.72
C HIS A 122 -13.48 -21.98 -3.87
N SER A 123 -13.73 -22.26 -2.59
CA SER A 123 -13.99 -21.21 -1.60
C SER A 123 -12.63 -20.62 -1.21
N GLY A 124 -12.18 -19.59 -1.93
CA GLY A 124 -10.93 -18.89 -1.65
C GLY A 124 -11.19 -17.67 -0.79
N SER A 125 -10.55 -17.56 0.37
CA SER A 125 -10.55 -16.30 1.12
C SER A 125 -9.49 -15.37 0.53
N SER A 126 -9.86 -14.13 0.19
CA SER A 126 -8.88 -13.09 -0.19
C SER A 126 -8.08 -12.56 1.00
N PHE A 127 -8.37 -13.04 2.21
CA PHE A 127 -7.67 -12.70 3.44
C PHE A 127 -6.31 -13.40 3.51
N SER A 128 -5.25 -12.62 3.69
CA SER A 128 -3.89 -13.12 3.84
C SER A 128 -3.35 -12.79 5.23
N LEU A 129 -3.31 -13.80 6.10
CA LEU A 129 -2.67 -13.74 7.42
C LEU A 129 -1.22 -13.26 7.38
N PRO A 130 -0.33 -13.80 6.51
CA PRO A 130 1.07 -13.38 6.49
C PRO A 130 1.21 -11.90 6.09
N LEU A 131 0.42 -11.44 5.10
CA LEU A 131 0.45 -10.02 4.71
C LEU A 131 -0.04 -9.12 5.85
N THR A 132 -1.12 -9.51 6.52
CA THR A 132 -1.69 -8.73 7.64
C THR A 132 -0.70 -8.64 8.81
N ALA A 133 0.00 -9.73 9.12
CA ALA A 133 1.05 -9.74 10.15
C ALA A 133 2.23 -8.82 9.79
N VAL A 134 2.70 -8.84 8.54
CA VAL A 134 3.76 -7.95 8.07
C VAL A 134 3.33 -6.48 8.17
N LEU A 135 2.14 -6.14 7.69
CA LEU A 135 1.61 -4.77 7.78
C LEU A 135 1.47 -4.31 9.23
N GLY A 136 0.97 -5.17 10.12
CA GLY A 136 0.86 -4.90 11.54
C GLY A 136 2.24 -4.67 12.20
N GLY A 137 3.23 -5.48 11.86
CA GLY A 137 4.60 -5.32 12.34
C GLY A 137 5.22 -3.99 11.90
N VAL A 138 5.04 -3.61 10.63
CA VAL A 138 5.49 -2.31 10.11
C VAL A 138 4.77 -1.14 10.80
N LEU A 139 3.48 -1.28 11.09
CA LEU A 139 2.70 -0.27 11.82
C LEU A 139 3.22 -0.08 13.25
N VAL A 140 3.42 -1.15 14.00
CA VAL A 140 3.97 -1.09 15.38
C VAL A 140 5.36 -0.45 15.36
N PHE A 141 6.20 -0.84 14.40
CA PHE A 141 7.51 -0.23 14.21
C PHE A 141 7.41 1.28 13.91
N ALA A 142 6.54 1.70 12.99
CA ALA A 142 6.35 3.11 12.64
C ALA A 142 5.86 3.96 13.81
N LEU A 143 5.08 3.38 14.73
CA LEU A 143 4.58 4.02 15.94
C LEU A 143 5.60 4.07 17.09
N THR A 144 6.71 3.34 16.97
CA THR A 144 7.75 3.29 18.00
C THR A 144 8.34 4.69 18.23
N PRO A 145 8.51 5.15 19.49
CA PRO A 145 8.92 6.52 19.79
C PRO A 145 10.28 6.91 19.17
N GLY A 146 11.18 5.95 18.96
CA GLY A 146 12.45 6.19 18.26
C GLY A 146 12.26 6.62 16.80
N VAL A 147 11.38 5.93 16.07
CA VAL A 147 11.06 6.23 14.66
C VAL A 147 10.23 7.50 14.56
N ARG A 148 9.22 7.66 15.44
CA ARG A 148 8.40 8.86 15.47
C ARG A 148 9.25 10.12 15.63
N ARG A 149 10.23 10.12 16.55
CA ARG A 149 11.10 11.27 16.78
C ARG A 149 11.87 11.70 15.52
N GLU A 150 12.22 10.80 14.60
CA GLU A 150 12.94 11.15 13.36
C GLU A 150 12.16 12.10 12.44
N PHE A 151 10.83 12.14 12.54
CA PHE A 151 9.99 12.99 11.69
C PHE A 151 9.63 14.33 12.34
N TRP A 152 9.87 14.47 13.64
CA TRP A 152 9.47 15.65 14.41
C TRP A 152 10.65 16.58 14.77
N VAL A 153 11.88 16.21 14.41
CA VAL A 153 13.06 17.11 14.39
C VAL A 153 12.94 18.09 13.22
#